data_AF-A0A8H8A488-F1
#
_entry.id   AF-A0A8H8A488-F1
#
_cell.length_a   1.000
_cell.length_b   1.000
_cell.length_c   1.000
_cell.angle_alpha   90.00
_cell.angle_beta   90.00
_cell.angle_gamma   90.00
#
_symmetry.space_group_name_H-M   'P 1'
#
loop_
_entity.id
_entity.type
_entity.pdbx_description
1 polymer ?
#
loop_
_entity_poly.entity_id
_entity_poly.type
_entity_poly.pdbx_seq_one_letter_code
_entity_poly.pdbx_strand_id
1 'polypeptide(L)'
;MINTKSTNLKPSSTTVKTSRGPITDVWKYEKNQETGIPVNEAFSHVIKELINIVSQEQNFITLFFHMTSMKRQNYDELISCNTTQVDIVQELKTKNAVESNRSLARSVLNIMSKIMNSLEENTLSFAEFCCRNDPMSIIENIEFLKMYLLEWRETDQEYLIRILNKLYSKYIEYFDIFIDIQIQAIEGVKLVNKRKQGVLSFFKIFPSFVEKFNKQIVNFSDSTGTKELLYKAFEKIENTMFKTFKLLIRDACNLNSISKTDFEDKDLLNYYIIIIENMFQYVEELKKKNISILKIFEDKAIREYKEHLKLYIENIIKRPLGRIVEFSENMDTLLKTKTIEEIKNIIEFSPTSVKRIAASHDIKEILKGIEILYKRIEKHFKNEENYYHGQVVAIVWNKINDEYKFNIESFHQLVANYYKVDGIHIDWSYDDIKFSFFRKGM
;
A
#
# COMPACT_ATOMS: atom_id res chain seq x y z
N MET A 1 8.47 -44.99 46.80
CA MET A 1 7.32 -44.51 47.61
C MET A 1 7.70 -43.14 48.17
N ILE A 2 7.43 -42.07 47.44
CA ILE A 2 6.21 -41.22 47.46
C ILE A 2 6.29 -40.11 48.52
N ASN A 3 6.37 -38.88 47.97
CA ASN A 3 5.83 -37.59 48.40
C ASN A 3 6.01 -37.09 49.83
N THR A 4 6.80 -36.03 49.95
CA THR A 4 6.53 -34.90 50.84
C THR A 4 6.02 -33.72 50.02
N LYS A 5 4.72 -33.40 50.14
CA LYS A 5 4.13 -32.18 49.56
C LYS A 5 4.38 -30.99 50.49
N SER A 6 4.96 -29.96 49.88
CA SER A 6 5.22 -28.63 50.41
C SER A 6 3.95 -27.83 50.70
N THR A 7 3.86 -27.28 51.90
CA THR A 7 3.16 -26.03 52.18
C THR A 7 4.10 -24.88 51.88
N ASN A 8 3.72 -23.96 50.98
CA ASN A 8 3.98 -22.52 51.12
C ASN A 8 3.31 -21.74 50.00
N LEU A 9 2.48 -20.78 50.41
CA LEU A 9 1.84 -19.78 49.55
C LEU A 9 2.88 -18.99 48.76
N LYS A 10 2.60 -18.72 47.48
CA LYS A 10 3.19 -17.61 46.71
C LYS A 10 2.07 -16.78 46.10
N PRO A 11 2.12 -15.44 46.21
CA PRO A 11 1.18 -14.56 45.53
C PRO A 11 1.46 -14.59 44.03
N SER A 12 0.41 -14.74 43.23
CA SER A 12 0.43 -14.64 41.79
C SER A 12 0.78 -13.20 41.37
N SER A 13 2.07 -12.98 41.10
CA SER A 13 2.58 -11.82 40.40
C SER A 13 2.22 -11.93 38.92
N THR A 14 1.10 -11.32 38.51
CA THR A 14 0.78 -11.11 37.11
C THR A 14 1.74 -10.06 36.55
N THR A 15 2.89 -10.51 36.06
CA THR A 15 3.85 -9.66 35.34
C THR A 15 3.24 -9.32 33.98
N VAL A 16 3.00 -8.02 33.78
CA VAL A 16 2.63 -7.41 32.51
C VAL A 16 3.67 -7.81 31.45
N LYS A 17 3.28 -8.70 30.52
CA LYS A 17 4.05 -8.97 29.32
C LYS A 17 3.76 -7.85 28.30
N THR A 18 4.49 -6.76 28.42
CA THR A 18 4.79 -5.88 27.29
C THR A 18 5.74 -6.62 26.36
N SER A 19 5.20 -7.29 25.34
CA SER A 19 5.98 -7.71 24.19
C SER A 19 5.22 -7.31 22.94
N ARG A 20 5.69 -6.23 22.31
CA ARG A 20 5.28 -5.84 20.96
C ARG A 20 5.62 -7.01 20.04
N GLY A 21 4.60 -7.73 19.59
CA GLY A 21 4.72 -8.79 18.58
C GLY A 21 5.22 -8.22 17.24
N PRO A 22 5.78 -9.07 16.37
CA PRO A 22 6.25 -8.67 15.06
C PRO A 22 5.10 -8.13 14.20
N ILE A 23 5.43 -7.34 13.18
CA ILE A 23 4.56 -6.66 12.20
C ILE A 23 3.37 -7.49 11.68
N THR A 24 3.44 -8.82 11.77
CA THR A 24 2.33 -9.72 11.47
C THR A 24 1.10 -9.52 12.35
N ASP A 25 1.25 -9.09 13.60
CA ASP A 25 0.15 -9.13 14.58
C ASP A 25 -0.76 -7.90 14.50
N VAL A 26 -0.31 -6.80 13.91
CA VAL A 26 -1.16 -5.62 13.62
C VAL A 26 -2.15 -5.90 12.48
N TRP A 27 -1.91 -6.98 11.71
CA TRP A 27 -2.61 -7.31 10.46
C TRP A 27 -3.24 -8.70 10.44
N LYS A 28 -2.88 -9.55 11.40
CA LYS A 28 -3.54 -10.82 11.67
C LYS A 28 -4.87 -10.53 12.38
N TYR A 29 -5.90 -10.42 11.57
CA TYR A 29 -7.24 -10.73 12.02
C TYR A 29 -7.27 -12.24 12.33
N GLU A 30 -7.11 -12.62 13.60
CA GLU A 30 -7.51 -13.95 14.03
C GLU A 30 -9.03 -14.01 13.88
N LYS A 31 -9.47 -14.89 12.98
CA LYS A 31 -10.87 -15.16 12.72
C LYS A 31 -11.43 -15.88 13.97
N ASN A 32 -11.79 -15.12 15.00
CA ASN A 32 -12.67 -15.60 16.06
C ASN A 32 -14.10 -15.67 15.49
N GLN A 33 -14.30 -16.54 14.50
CA GLN A 33 -15.63 -17.04 14.18
C GLN A 33 -15.78 -18.36 14.89
N GLU A 34 -16.46 -18.31 16.03
CA GLU A 34 -17.41 -19.34 16.43
C GLU A 34 -18.39 -18.66 17.40
N THR A 35 -19.57 -18.27 16.88
CA THR A 35 -20.81 -17.86 17.59
C THR A 35 -21.16 -16.36 17.83
N GLY A 36 -20.37 -15.38 17.38
CA GLY A 36 -20.68 -13.94 17.57
C GLY A 36 -21.17 -13.18 16.33
N ILE A 37 -22.04 -12.16 16.53
CA ILE A 37 -22.40 -11.15 15.50
C ILE A 37 -21.16 -10.28 15.20
N PRO A 38 -20.83 -9.97 13.93
CA PRO A 38 -19.69 -9.12 13.62
C PRO A 38 -19.85 -7.71 14.21
N VAL A 39 -18.74 -7.08 14.62
CA VAL A 39 -18.75 -5.81 15.37
C VAL A 39 -19.46 -4.68 14.60
N ASN A 40 -19.24 -4.58 13.28
CA ASN A 40 -19.97 -3.62 12.44
C ASN A 40 -21.49 -3.88 12.50
N GLU A 41 -21.91 -5.13 12.33
CA GLU A 41 -23.34 -5.45 12.34
C GLU A 41 -23.96 -5.13 13.71
N ALA A 42 -23.29 -5.48 14.80
CA ALA A 42 -23.71 -5.12 16.15
C ALA A 42 -23.80 -3.60 16.34
N PHE A 43 -22.80 -2.84 15.87
CA PHE A 43 -22.83 -1.38 15.89
C PHE A 43 -24.03 -0.83 15.11
N SER A 44 -24.22 -1.29 13.87
CA SER A 44 -25.30 -0.83 12.99
C SER A 44 -26.69 -1.11 13.59
N HIS A 45 -26.91 -2.29 14.18
CA HIS A 45 -28.19 -2.63 14.82
C HIS A 45 -28.46 -1.77 16.05
N VAL A 46 -27.47 -1.62 16.93
CA VAL A 46 -27.62 -0.79 18.14
C VAL A 46 -27.90 0.66 17.78
N ILE A 47 -27.16 1.24 16.83
CA ILE A 47 -27.38 2.63 16.43
C ILE A 47 -28.73 2.81 15.72
N LYS A 48 -29.19 1.85 14.91
CA LYS A 48 -30.54 1.89 14.31
C LYS A 48 -31.63 1.91 15.35
N GLU A 49 -31.55 1.02 16.35
CA GLU A 49 -32.53 0.98 17.42
C GLU A 49 -32.48 2.25 18.27
N LEU A 50 -31.29 2.79 18.56
CA LEU A 50 -31.15 4.08 19.24
C LEU A 50 -31.80 5.22 18.45
N ILE A 51 -31.56 5.31 17.13
CA ILE A 51 -32.20 6.29 16.25
C ILE A 51 -33.72 6.18 16.32
N ASN A 52 -34.25 4.96 16.27
CA ASN A 52 -35.68 4.69 16.33
C ASN A 52 -36.28 5.10 17.68
N ILE A 53 -35.67 4.70 18.79
CA ILE A 53 -36.16 5.01 20.15
C ILE A 53 -36.10 6.52 20.42
N VAL A 54 -34.98 7.17 20.10
CA VAL A 54 -34.81 8.61 20.34
C VAL A 54 -35.78 9.44 19.51
N SER A 55 -36.00 9.05 18.25
CA SER A 55 -36.96 9.77 17.39
C SER A 55 -38.40 9.60 17.85
N GLN A 56 -38.79 8.39 18.25
CA GLN A 56 -40.11 8.12 18.82
C GLN A 56 -40.33 8.89 20.13
N GLU A 57 -39.34 8.96 21.01
CA GLU A 57 -39.43 9.71 22.27
C GLU A 57 -39.59 11.21 22.02
N GLN A 58 -38.82 11.77 21.09
CA GLN A 58 -38.96 13.18 20.73
C GLN A 58 -40.35 13.46 20.13
N ASN A 59 -40.82 12.59 19.22
CA ASN A 59 -42.14 12.70 18.63
C ASN A 59 -43.24 12.61 19.70
N PHE A 60 -43.08 11.73 20.70
CA PHE A 60 -43.98 11.64 21.84
C PHE A 60 -44.04 12.95 22.62
N ILE A 61 -42.90 13.56 22.95
CA ILE A 61 -42.84 14.85 23.65
C ILE A 61 -43.52 15.94 22.83
N THR A 62 -43.24 16.01 21.53
CA THR A 62 -43.85 17.00 20.64
C THR A 62 -45.37 16.84 20.55
N LEU A 63 -45.86 15.60 20.42
CA LEU A 63 -47.29 15.30 20.35
C LEU A 63 -48.00 15.53 21.69
N PHE A 64 -47.45 15.01 22.79
CA PHE A 64 -48.05 15.07 24.12
C PHE A 64 -48.17 16.49 24.65
N PHE A 65 -47.15 17.33 24.43
CA PHE A 65 -47.17 18.73 24.85
C PHE A 65 -47.64 19.70 23.76
N HIS A 66 -48.07 19.19 22.61
CA HIS A 66 -48.43 19.98 21.42
C HIS A 66 -47.36 21.02 21.05
N MET A 67 -46.08 20.66 21.18
CA MET A 67 -44.94 21.55 20.92
C MET A 67 -44.60 21.65 19.43
N THR A 68 -45.60 21.90 18.59
CA THR A 68 -45.43 22.08 17.14
C THR A 68 -46.08 23.37 16.65
N SER A 69 -45.43 24.07 15.72
CA SER A 69 -46.06 25.21 15.05
C SER A 69 -47.00 24.81 13.92
N MET A 70 -46.94 23.55 13.45
CA MET A 70 -47.68 23.06 12.28
C MET A 70 -49.15 22.74 12.60
N LYS A 71 -49.46 22.31 13.83
CA LYS A 71 -50.82 22.02 14.30
C LYS A 71 -51.17 22.92 15.49
N ARG A 72 -51.61 24.16 15.24
CA ARG A 72 -52.24 24.98 16.28
C ARG A 72 -53.70 24.53 16.43
N GLN A 73 -53.95 23.58 17.32
CA GLN A 73 -55.31 23.17 17.66
C GLN A 73 -55.74 23.89 18.93
N ASN A 74 -56.96 24.44 18.94
CA ASN A 74 -57.55 24.98 20.16
C ASN A 74 -57.91 23.84 21.13
N TYR A 75 -57.86 24.09 22.44
CA TYR A 75 -58.19 23.08 23.46
C TYR A 75 -59.58 22.45 23.25
N ASP A 76 -60.55 23.26 22.80
CA ASP A 76 -61.91 22.81 22.49
C ASP A 76 -61.98 21.90 21.25
N GLU A 77 -61.06 22.06 20.29
CA GLU A 77 -60.94 21.22 19.09
C GLU A 77 -60.29 19.86 19.43
N LEU A 78 -59.37 19.83 20.39
CA LEU A 78 -58.73 18.59 20.87
C LEU A 78 -59.71 17.65 21.56
N ILE A 79 -60.61 18.20 22.40
CA ILE A 79 -61.61 17.42 23.15
C ILE A 79 -62.70 16.86 22.22
N SER A 80 -63.03 17.58 21.15
CA SER A 80 -64.07 17.19 20.18
C SER A 80 -63.59 16.18 19.13
N CYS A 81 -62.28 16.00 18.93
CA CYS A 81 -61.70 15.07 17.95
C CYS A 81 -61.52 13.61 18.44
N ASN A 82 -62.02 13.25 19.63
CA ASN A 82 -61.88 11.90 20.22
C ASN A 82 -62.54 10.74 19.41
N THR A 83 -63.14 11.01 18.25
CA THR A 83 -63.81 10.02 17.39
C THR A 83 -62.94 9.42 16.28
N THR A 84 -61.77 9.99 15.96
CA THR A 84 -60.86 9.42 14.96
C THR A 84 -59.79 8.58 15.64
N GLN A 85 -59.81 7.26 15.40
CA GLN A 85 -58.73 6.35 15.78
C GLN A 85 -57.47 6.68 14.97
N VAL A 86 -56.72 7.69 15.41
CA VAL A 86 -55.38 7.97 14.88
C VAL A 86 -54.47 6.87 15.43
N ASP A 87 -53.76 6.18 14.54
CA ASP A 87 -52.73 5.23 14.95
C ASP A 87 -51.52 6.00 15.50
N ILE A 88 -51.53 6.22 16.81
CA ILE A 88 -50.47 6.92 17.56
C ILE A 88 -49.11 6.25 17.31
N VAL A 89 -49.08 4.93 17.15
CA VAL A 89 -47.82 4.20 16.92
C VAL A 89 -47.21 4.59 15.58
N GLN A 90 -48.04 4.84 14.57
CA GLN A 90 -47.58 5.28 13.28
C GLN A 90 -47.12 6.74 13.31
N GLU A 91 -47.82 7.62 14.02
CA GLU A 91 -47.45 9.04 14.16
C GLU A 91 -46.13 9.22 14.93
N LEU A 92 -45.83 8.35 15.90
CA LEU A 92 -44.54 8.36 16.59
C LEU A 92 -43.36 7.97 15.70
N LYS A 93 -43.60 7.23 14.61
CA LYS A 93 -42.55 6.78 13.69
C LYS A 93 -42.34 7.74 12.51
N THR A 94 -43.16 8.77 12.35
CA THR A 94 -43.02 9.70 11.23
C THR A 94 -41.85 10.64 11.42
N LYS A 95 -41.12 10.91 10.34
CA LYS A 95 -40.09 11.95 10.29
C LYS A 95 -40.75 13.30 10.08
N ASN A 96 -40.78 14.11 11.12
CA ASN A 96 -41.35 15.45 11.06
C ASN A 96 -40.36 16.44 10.43
N ALA A 97 -40.88 17.39 9.65
CA ALA A 97 -40.09 18.45 9.05
C ALA A 97 -39.54 19.40 10.12
N VAL A 98 -38.44 20.10 9.80
CA VAL A 98 -37.81 21.08 10.70
C VAL A 98 -38.83 22.07 11.28
N GLU A 99 -38.83 22.21 12.60
CA GLU A 99 -39.68 23.15 13.32
C GLU A 99 -39.28 24.60 13.00
N SER A 100 -40.25 25.37 12.49
CA SER A 100 -40.06 26.80 12.13
C SER A 100 -39.88 27.69 13.36
N ASN A 101 -40.52 27.33 14.48
CA ASN A 101 -40.42 28.07 15.73
C ASN A 101 -39.22 27.62 16.57
N ARG A 102 -38.14 28.42 16.50
CA ARG A 102 -36.89 28.16 17.23
C ARG A 102 -37.03 28.06 18.74
N SER A 103 -38.02 28.72 19.37
CA SER A 103 -38.19 28.61 20.83
C SER A 103 -38.76 27.26 21.24
N LEU A 104 -39.73 26.73 20.47
CA LEU A 104 -40.28 25.39 20.68
C LEU A 104 -39.23 24.32 20.43
N ALA A 105 -38.48 24.42 19.33
CA ALA A 105 -37.38 23.50 19.03
C ALA A 105 -36.34 23.44 20.17
N ARG A 106 -35.95 24.60 20.72
CA ARG A 106 -35.05 24.68 21.88
C ARG A 106 -35.64 24.05 23.14
N SER A 107 -36.94 24.22 23.38
CA SER A 107 -37.62 23.61 24.53
C SER A 107 -37.63 22.09 24.42
N VAL A 108 -38.00 21.54 23.25
CA VAL A 108 -37.97 20.09 22.98
C VAL A 108 -36.55 19.54 23.14
N LEU A 109 -35.56 20.21 22.56
CA LEU A 109 -34.14 19.86 22.70
C LEU A 109 -33.70 19.83 24.17
N ASN A 110 -34.09 20.81 24.98
CA ASN A 110 -33.75 20.87 26.40
C ASN A 110 -34.40 19.74 27.22
N ILE A 111 -35.64 19.37 26.88
CA ILE A 111 -36.34 18.24 27.51
C ILE A 111 -35.63 16.93 27.14
N MET A 112 -35.39 16.70 25.85
CA MET A 112 -34.65 15.52 25.36
C MET A 112 -33.27 15.40 26.03
N SER A 113 -32.54 16.50 26.12
CA SER A 113 -31.22 16.53 26.75
C SER A 113 -31.24 16.19 28.24
N LYS A 114 -32.36 16.44 28.94
CA LYS A 114 -32.52 16.08 30.35
C LYS A 114 -32.93 14.62 30.53
N ILE A 115 -33.87 14.13 29.71
CA ILE A 115 -34.36 12.74 29.78
C ILE A 115 -33.26 11.77 29.35
N MET A 116 -32.51 12.11 28.31
CA MET A 116 -31.50 11.25 27.68
C MET A 116 -30.06 11.70 27.99
N ASN A 117 -29.83 12.37 29.13
CA ASN A 117 -28.55 13.01 29.45
C ASN A 117 -27.31 12.08 29.37
N SER A 118 -27.45 10.80 29.68
CA SER A 118 -26.37 9.80 29.65
C SER A 118 -26.17 9.13 28.29
N LEU A 119 -27.11 9.31 27.35
CA LEU A 119 -27.12 8.59 26.08
C LEU A 119 -25.87 8.91 25.24
N GLU A 120 -25.48 10.18 25.20
CA GLU A 120 -24.33 10.63 24.44
C GLU A 120 -23.04 9.94 24.91
N GLU A 121 -22.76 9.96 26.23
CA GLU A 121 -21.57 9.34 26.83
C GLU A 121 -21.57 7.82 26.59
N ASN A 122 -22.69 7.15 26.82
CA ASN A 122 -22.82 5.71 26.63
C ASN A 122 -22.62 5.31 25.16
N THR A 123 -23.16 6.09 24.22
CA THR A 123 -23.01 5.84 22.78
C THR A 123 -21.55 6.00 22.34
N LEU A 124 -20.85 7.02 22.86
CA LEU A 124 -19.42 7.21 22.59
C LEU A 124 -18.56 6.09 23.19
N SER A 125 -18.85 5.66 24.41
CA SER A 125 -18.16 4.53 25.05
C SER A 125 -18.35 3.23 24.27
N PHE A 126 -19.57 2.97 23.79
CA PHE A 126 -19.87 1.82 22.94
C PHE A 126 -19.13 1.88 21.60
N ALA A 127 -19.04 3.07 20.99
CA ALA A 127 -18.28 3.28 19.76
C ALA A 127 -16.79 3.01 19.95
N GLU A 128 -16.21 3.50 21.04
CA GLU A 128 -14.82 3.22 21.40
C GLU A 128 -14.57 1.72 21.57
N PHE A 129 -15.48 1.02 22.23
CA PHE A 129 -15.43 -0.45 22.36
C PHE A 129 -15.44 -1.13 20.98
N CYS A 130 -16.30 -0.71 20.06
CA CYS A 130 -16.35 -1.27 18.70
C CYS A 130 -15.01 -1.06 17.96
N CYS A 131 -14.48 0.17 17.98
CA CYS A 131 -13.23 0.51 17.31
C CYS A 131 -12.03 -0.27 17.85
N ARG A 132 -11.97 -0.51 19.17
CA ARG A 132 -10.87 -1.26 19.80
C ARG A 132 -10.90 -2.75 19.42
N ASN A 133 -12.08 -3.33 19.26
CA ASN A 133 -12.22 -4.75 18.93
C ASN A 133 -12.06 -5.02 17.43
N ASP A 134 -12.54 -4.13 16.55
CA ASP A 134 -12.40 -4.27 15.12
C ASP A 134 -12.08 -2.94 14.41
N PRO A 135 -10.79 -2.54 14.35
CA PRO A 135 -10.38 -1.31 13.68
C PRO A 135 -10.70 -1.28 12.17
N MET A 136 -10.88 -2.44 11.53
CA MET A 136 -11.22 -2.51 10.09
C MET A 136 -12.67 -2.10 9.82
N SER A 137 -13.54 -2.13 10.84
CA SER A 137 -14.95 -1.71 10.74
C SER A 137 -15.15 -0.20 10.79
N ILE A 138 -14.13 0.58 11.18
CA ILE A 138 -14.22 2.03 11.40
C ILE A 138 -14.79 2.75 10.16
N ILE A 139 -14.32 2.41 8.96
CA ILE A 139 -14.75 3.09 7.74
C ILE A 139 -16.19 2.75 7.34
N GLU A 140 -16.64 1.52 7.61
CA GLU A 140 -18.02 1.09 7.37
C GLU A 140 -18.97 1.83 8.33
N ASN A 141 -18.55 2.01 9.59
CA ASN A 141 -19.30 2.78 10.58
C ASN A 141 -19.35 4.28 10.21
N ILE A 142 -18.28 4.85 9.64
CA ILE A 142 -18.27 6.22 9.09
C ILE A 142 -19.32 6.36 7.98
N GLU A 143 -19.30 5.44 7.01
CA GLU A 143 -20.27 5.44 5.90
C GLU A 143 -21.69 5.36 6.42
N PHE A 144 -21.95 4.41 7.32
CA PHE A 144 -23.23 4.20 7.95
C PHE A 144 -23.74 5.47 8.65
N LEU A 145 -22.93 6.08 9.51
CA LEU A 145 -23.30 7.30 10.22
C LEU A 145 -23.55 8.48 9.27
N LYS A 146 -22.75 8.59 8.20
CA LYS A 146 -22.91 9.64 7.20
C LYS A 146 -24.23 9.52 6.44
N MET A 147 -24.62 8.31 6.07
CA MET A 147 -25.90 8.04 5.41
C MET A 147 -27.08 8.45 6.29
N TYR A 148 -27.07 8.08 7.58
CA TYR A 148 -28.11 8.52 8.52
C TYR A 148 -28.10 10.03 8.76
N LEU A 149 -26.93 10.67 8.85
CA LEU A 149 -26.86 12.13 8.96
C LEU A 149 -27.42 12.85 7.73
N LEU A 150 -27.30 12.28 6.53
CA LEU A 150 -27.94 12.81 5.33
C LEU A 150 -29.45 12.61 5.35
N GLU A 151 -29.90 11.42 5.74
CA GLU A 151 -31.31 11.03 5.81
C GLU A 151 -32.12 11.86 6.83
N TRP A 152 -31.52 12.20 7.98
CA TRP A 152 -32.19 12.91 9.06
C TRP A 152 -31.95 14.43 9.05
N ARG A 153 -31.16 14.95 8.11
CA ARG A 153 -30.77 16.37 8.04
C ARG A 153 -31.95 17.35 8.06
N GLU A 154 -33.04 17.01 7.38
CA GLU A 154 -34.20 17.89 7.18
C GLU A 154 -35.33 17.63 8.19
N THR A 155 -35.02 16.98 9.30
CA THR A 155 -35.99 16.65 10.35
C THR A 155 -35.87 17.58 11.56
N ASP A 156 -36.90 17.62 12.40
CA ASP A 156 -36.90 18.33 13.68
C ASP A 156 -36.07 17.64 14.79
N GLN A 157 -35.39 16.54 14.47
CA GLN A 157 -34.67 15.67 15.41
C GLN A 157 -33.29 16.22 15.81
N GLU A 158 -33.25 17.49 16.25
CA GLU A 158 -31.98 18.19 16.54
C GLU A 158 -31.14 17.47 17.61
N TYR A 159 -31.77 16.91 18.64
CA TYR A 159 -31.07 16.15 19.68
C TYR A 159 -30.34 14.93 19.11
N LEU A 160 -31.05 14.11 18.32
CA LEU A 160 -30.48 12.93 17.66
C LEU A 160 -29.36 13.32 16.70
N ILE A 161 -29.58 14.33 15.86
CA ILE A 161 -28.59 14.82 14.89
C ILE A 161 -27.31 15.28 15.59
N ARG A 162 -27.41 15.91 16.78
CA ARG A 162 -26.23 16.31 17.58
C ARG A 162 -25.43 15.10 18.06
N ILE A 163 -26.10 14.06 18.58
CA ILE A 163 -25.43 12.82 19.00
C ILE A 163 -24.75 12.14 17.82
N LEU A 164 -25.45 11.96 16.70
CA LEU A 164 -24.92 11.32 15.51
C LEU A 164 -23.73 12.10 14.91
N ASN A 165 -23.77 13.44 14.90
CA ASN A 165 -22.65 14.25 14.46
C ASN A 165 -21.43 14.08 15.37
N LYS A 166 -21.64 14.08 16.70
CA LYS A 166 -20.53 13.88 17.66
C LYS A 166 -19.91 12.50 17.51
N LEU A 167 -20.74 11.48 17.33
CA LEU A 167 -20.32 10.11 17.07
C LEU A 167 -19.53 10.01 15.75
N TYR A 168 -20.04 10.61 14.68
CA TYR A 168 -19.36 10.68 13.38
C TYR A 168 -17.99 11.36 13.50
N SER A 169 -17.91 12.53 14.15
CA SER A 169 -16.63 13.22 14.38
C SER A 169 -15.63 12.36 15.16
N LYS A 170 -16.10 11.57 16.13
CA LYS A 170 -15.25 10.63 16.86
C LYS A 170 -14.77 9.46 16.02
N TYR A 171 -15.60 8.92 15.14
CA TYR A 171 -15.17 7.89 14.20
C TYR A 171 -14.13 8.40 13.20
N ILE A 172 -14.23 9.66 12.75
CA ILE A 172 -13.19 10.29 11.93
C ILE A 172 -11.86 10.39 12.72
N GLU A 173 -11.90 10.83 13.98
CA GLU A 173 -10.72 10.88 14.85
C GLU A 173 -10.09 9.48 15.04
N TYR A 174 -10.91 8.45 15.26
CA TYR A 174 -10.43 7.07 15.38
C TYR A 174 -9.80 6.56 14.09
N PHE A 175 -10.37 6.93 12.93
CA PHE A 175 -9.79 6.59 11.64
C PHE A 175 -8.42 7.25 11.45
N ASP A 176 -8.29 8.55 11.75
CA ASP A 176 -7.02 9.26 11.65
C ASP A 176 -5.95 8.62 12.56
N ILE A 177 -6.31 8.31 13.81
CA ILE A 177 -5.41 7.60 14.75
C ILE A 177 -5.02 6.23 14.20
N PHE A 178 -5.97 5.48 13.65
CA PHE A 178 -5.70 4.16 13.06
C PHE A 178 -4.69 4.25 11.90
N ILE A 179 -4.86 5.22 11.00
CA ILE A 179 -3.95 5.45 9.88
C ILE A 179 -2.57 5.89 10.37
N ASP A 180 -2.50 6.77 11.38
CA ASP A 180 -1.24 7.20 11.96
C ASP A 180 -0.49 6.06 12.66
N ILE A 181 -1.19 5.11 13.28
CA ILE A 181 -0.58 3.89 13.82
C ILE A 181 0.05 3.05 12.71
N GLN A 182 -0.62 2.91 11.55
CA GLN A 182 -0.04 2.17 10.41
C GLN A 182 1.20 2.89 9.86
N ILE A 183 1.18 4.21 9.76
CA ILE A 183 2.31 5.04 9.34
C ILE A 183 3.49 4.87 10.30
N GLN A 184 3.25 4.98 11.60
CA GLN A 184 4.29 4.77 12.63
C GLN A 184 4.85 3.36 12.59
N ALA A 185 4.02 2.35 12.32
CA ALA A 185 4.49 0.97 12.15
C ALA A 185 5.44 0.83 10.95
N ILE A 186 5.16 1.53 9.84
CA ILE A 186 6.02 1.57 8.65
C ILE A 186 7.33 2.32 8.95
N GLU A 187 7.27 3.50 9.55
CA GLU A 187 8.45 4.30 9.91
C GLU A 187 9.32 3.63 10.97
N GLY A 188 8.70 2.84 11.86
CA GLY A 188 9.39 2.08 12.89
C GLY A 188 10.20 0.88 12.36
N VAL A 189 10.04 0.51 11.08
CA VAL A 189 10.81 -0.57 10.46
C VAL A 189 12.27 -0.14 10.36
N LYS A 190 13.11 -0.68 11.24
CA LYS A 190 14.56 -0.50 11.19
C LYS A 190 15.23 -1.74 10.62
N LEU A 191 16.35 -1.52 9.94
CA LEU A 191 17.18 -2.59 9.40
C LEU A 191 18.00 -3.22 10.54
N VAL A 192 17.58 -4.38 11.02
CA VAL A 192 18.23 -5.04 12.17
C VAL A 192 19.46 -5.87 11.76
N ASN A 193 19.58 -6.30 10.50
CA ASN A 193 20.61 -7.27 10.12
C ASN A 193 21.41 -6.91 8.86
N LYS A 194 22.73 -7.14 8.92
CA LYS A 194 23.75 -6.98 7.86
C LYS A 194 23.68 -8.05 6.73
N ARG A 195 22.57 -8.77 6.57
CA ARG A 195 22.40 -9.77 5.50
C ARG A 195 21.52 -9.20 4.40
N LYS A 196 21.73 -9.69 3.17
CA LYS A 196 20.97 -9.31 1.96
C LYS A 196 19.49 -9.12 2.31
N GLN A 197 19.01 -7.90 2.13
CA GLN A 197 17.64 -7.54 2.42
C GLN A 197 16.73 -8.26 1.44
N GLY A 198 15.84 -9.08 1.96
CA GLY A 198 14.70 -9.52 1.18
C GLY A 198 13.64 -8.44 1.07
N VAL A 199 12.53 -8.83 0.47
CA VAL A 199 11.35 -7.98 0.32
C VAL A 199 10.83 -7.53 1.68
N LEU A 200 10.65 -6.22 1.86
CA LEU A 200 10.11 -5.63 3.08
C LEU A 200 8.67 -6.07 3.33
N SER A 201 8.35 -6.33 4.60
CA SER A 201 7.05 -6.86 5.01
C SER A 201 5.89 -5.97 4.59
N PHE A 202 6.04 -4.64 4.65
CA PHE A 202 4.96 -3.73 4.28
C PHE A 202 4.60 -3.78 2.78
N PHE A 203 5.53 -4.10 1.87
CA PHE A 203 5.20 -4.31 0.45
C PHE A 203 4.44 -5.62 0.20
N LYS A 204 4.55 -6.61 1.08
CA LYS A 204 3.75 -7.85 1.03
C LYS A 204 2.36 -7.67 1.64
N ILE A 205 2.30 -6.91 2.73
CA ILE A 205 1.14 -6.82 3.60
C ILE A 205 0.15 -5.75 3.09
N PHE A 206 0.64 -4.60 2.63
CA PHE A 206 -0.19 -3.48 2.21
C PHE A 206 -1.18 -3.79 1.07
N PRO A 207 -0.83 -4.53 0.00
CA PRO A 207 -1.82 -4.93 -1.00
C PRO A 207 -3.02 -5.69 -0.41
N SER A 208 -2.77 -6.56 0.58
CA SER A 208 -3.83 -7.29 1.28
C SER A 208 -4.65 -6.39 2.21
N PHE A 209 -4.08 -5.29 2.73
CA PHE A 209 -4.82 -4.23 3.42
C PHE A 209 -5.92 -3.69 2.53
N VAL A 210 -5.49 -3.22 1.36
CA VAL A 210 -6.29 -2.38 0.50
C VAL A 210 -7.34 -3.25 -0.16
N GLU A 211 -7.02 -4.51 -0.47
CA GLU A 211 -8.00 -5.49 -0.93
C GLU A 211 -9.18 -5.66 0.04
N LYS A 212 -8.93 -5.71 1.36
CA LYS A 212 -10.00 -5.83 2.37
C LYS A 212 -10.92 -4.61 2.32
N PHE A 213 -10.35 -3.42 2.35
CA PHE A 213 -11.13 -2.18 2.26
C PHE A 213 -11.82 -1.99 0.91
N ASN A 214 -11.18 -2.40 -0.18
CA ASN A 214 -11.76 -2.31 -1.53
C ASN A 214 -13.04 -3.15 -1.65
N LYS A 215 -13.09 -4.31 -0.97
CA LYS A 215 -14.32 -5.12 -0.87
C LYS A 215 -15.45 -4.39 -0.13
N GLN A 216 -15.12 -3.53 0.84
CA GLN A 216 -16.10 -2.74 1.60
C GLN A 216 -16.61 -1.54 0.78
N ILE A 217 -15.70 -0.84 0.08
CA ILE A 217 -15.98 0.36 -0.71
C ILE A 217 -17.04 0.16 -1.80
N VAL A 218 -17.16 -1.05 -2.36
CA VAL A 218 -18.15 -1.35 -3.41
C VAL A 218 -19.57 -0.99 -2.98
N ASN A 219 -19.87 -1.10 -1.68
CA ASN A 219 -21.19 -0.83 -1.12
C ASN A 219 -21.38 0.64 -0.67
N PHE A 220 -20.35 1.49 -0.78
CA PHE A 220 -20.41 2.87 -0.30
C PHE A 220 -21.05 3.79 -1.35
N SER A 221 -21.86 4.72 -0.87
CA SER A 221 -22.47 5.77 -1.69
C SER A 221 -21.42 6.82 -2.08
N ASP A 222 -21.57 7.41 -3.26
CA ASP A 222 -20.71 8.53 -3.69
C ASP A 222 -21.06 9.85 -2.97
N SER A 223 -22.27 9.94 -2.38
CA SER A 223 -22.77 11.16 -1.72
C SER A 223 -22.18 11.41 -0.33
N THR A 224 -21.50 10.43 0.28
CA THR A 224 -20.99 10.52 1.65
C THR A 224 -19.59 11.12 1.75
N GLY A 225 -18.79 11.02 0.68
CA GLY A 225 -17.38 11.43 0.67
C GLY A 225 -16.43 10.44 1.35
N THR A 226 -16.92 9.29 1.83
CA THR A 226 -16.13 8.29 2.56
C THR A 226 -15.05 7.66 1.68
N LYS A 227 -15.34 7.47 0.38
CA LYS A 227 -14.36 6.95 -0.60
C LYS A 227 -13.15 7.87 -0.71
N GLU A 228 -13.36 9.18 -0.83
CA GLU A 228 -12.28 10.17 -0.93
C GLU A 228 -11.41 10.19 0.35
N LEU A 229 -12.04 10.11 1.53
CA LEU A 229 -11.34 10.03 2.80
C LEU A 229 -10.42 8.80 2.88
N LEU A 230 -10.91 7.65 2.45
CA LEU A 230 -10.12 6.42 2.42
C LEU A 230 -9.00 6.48 1.37
N TYR A 231 -9.26 7.08 0.21
CA TYR A 231 -8.27 7.24 -0.86
C TYR A 231 -7.10 8.11 -0.39
N LYS A 232 -7.38 9.23 0.28
CA LYS A 232 -6.35 10.11 0.90
C LYS A 232 -5.54 9.36 1.96
N ALA A 233 -6.17 8.48 2.74
CA ALA A 233 -5.47 7.68 3.73
C ALA A 233 -4.50 6.67 3.11
N PHE A 234 -4.90 5.97 2.05
CA PHE A 234 -3.99 5.08 1.32
C PHE A 234 -2.85 5.84 0.66
N GLU A 235 -3.14 6.99 0.06
CA GLU A 235 -2.11 7.86 -0.52
C GLU A 235 -1.06 8.27 0.54
N LYS A 236 -1.51 8.63 1.76
CA LYS A 236 -0.63 8.97 2.89
C LYS A 236 0.23 7.77 3.32
N ILE A 237 -0.34 6.57 3.40
CA ILE A 237 0.37 5.34 3.75
C ILE A 237 1.41 4.99 2.68
N GLU A 238 1.05 5.00 1.40
CA GLU A 238 1.96 4.65 0.32
C GLU A 238 3.11 5.64 0.18
N ASN A 239 2.82 6.94 0.26
CA ASN A 239 3.87 7.95 0.24
C ASN A 239 4.88 7.75 1.38
N THR A 240 4.41 7.40 2.57
CA THR A 240 5.27 6.99 3.69
C THR A 240 6.04 5.72 3.37
N MET A 241 5.40 4.67 2.82
CA MET A 241 6.08 3.42 2.44
C MET A 241 7.24 3.67 1.48
N PHE A 242 7.02 4.43 0.40
CA PHE A 242 8.07 4.77 -0.57
C PHE A 242 9.17 5.64 0.04
N LYS A 243 8.80 6.62 0.89
CA LYS A 243 9.77 7.49 1.57
C LYS A 243 10.66 6.69 2.52
N THR A 244 10.04 5.89 3.40
CA THR A 244 10.75 5.03 4.34
C THR A 244 11.59 4.00 3.61
N PHE A 245 11.08 3.40 2.53
CA PHE A 245 11.86 2.49 1.69
C PHE A 245 13.14 3.16 1.17
N LYS A 246 13.03 4.33 0.53
CA LYS A 246 14.21 5.05 0.00
C LYS A 246 15.23 5.39 1.10
N LEU A 247 14.77 5.78 2.30
CA LEU A 247 15.63 6.04 3.45
C LEU A 247 16.35 4.77 3.92
N LEU A 248 15.62 3.66 4.09
CA LEU A 248 16.19 2.40 4.55
C LEU A 248 17.27 1.89 3.59
N ILE A 249 17.02 1.93 2.28
CA ILE A 249 18.02 1.45 1.31
C ILE A 249 19.25 2.38 1.31
N ARG A 250 19.05 3.70 1.37
CA ARG A 250 20.17 4.67 1.44
C ARG A 250 21.03 4.41 2.68
N ASP A 251 20.42 4.20 3.83
CA ASP A 251 21.12 3.90 5.07
C ASP A 251 21.86 2.55 4.99
N ALA A 252 21.24 1.54 4.36
CA ALA A 252 21.89 0.24 4.11
C ALA A 252 23.15 0.37 3.23
N CYS A 253 23.14 1.25 2.24
CA CYS A 253 24.29 1.51 1.38
C CYS A 253 25.39 2.30 2.12
N ASN A 254 25.03 3.30 2.91
CA ASN A 254 25.99 4.13 3.66
C ASN A 254 26.68 3.36 4.81
N LEU A 255 26.04 2.32 5.36
CA LEU A 255 26.64 1.52 6.42
C LEU A 255 27.78 0.60 5.92
N ASN A 256 27.89 0.39 4.60
CA ASN A 256 28.89 -0.49 3.99
C ASN A 256 30.12 0.28 3.45
N SER A 257 30.10 1.61 3.41
CA SER A 257 31.07 2.47 2.70
C SER A 257 32.37 2.79 3.46
N ILE A 258 32.86 1.90 4.33
CA ILE A 258 34.06 2.17 5.16
C ILE A 258 35.40 1.88 4.41
N SER A 259 35.41 1.40 3.15
CA SER A 259 36.67 1.21 2.41
C SER A 259 36.58 1.40 0.89
N LYS A 260 37.62 2.04 0.36
CA LYS A 260 37.80 2.70 -0.95
C LYS A 260 37.40 1.91 -2.22
N THR A 261 36.74 2.66 -3.12
CA THR A 261 36.66 2.58 -4.60
C THR A 261 36.14 1.31 -5.29
N ASP A 262 36.41 0.09 -4.83
CA ASP A 262 35.83 -1.14 -5.43
C ASP A 262 34.54 -1.62 -4.72
N PHE A 263 34.24 -1.04 -3.56
CA PHE A 263 33.03 -1.35 -2.78
C PHE A 263 31.82 -0.54 -3.23
N GLU A 264 32.02 0.67 -3.79
CA GLU A 264 30.93 1.54 -4.24
C GLU A 264 30.09 0.87 -5.33
N ASP A 265 30.71 0.19 -6.29
CA ASP A 265 30.02 -0.58 -7.34
C ASP A 265 29.21 -1.76 -6.77
N LYS A 266 29.66 -2.38 -5.67
CA LYS A 266 28.95 -3.50 -5.04
C LYS A 266 27.75 -3.01 -4.24
N ASP A 267 27.90 -1.92 -3.50
CA ASP A 267 26.81 -1.33 -2.71
C ASP A 267 25.76 -0.70 -3.62
N LEU A 268 26.16 -0.06 -4.71
CA LEU A 268 25.27 0.44 -5.75
C LEU A 268 24.53 -0.69 -6.47
N LEU A 269 25.20 -1.82 -6.72
CA LEU A 269 24.53 -2.98 -7.31
C LEU A 269 23.54 -3.61 -6.34
N ASN A 270 23.89 -3.69 -5.05
CA ASN A 270 22.98 -4.17 -4.01
C ASN A 270 21.75 -3.26 -3.86
N TYR A 271 21.95 -1.94 -3.95
CA TYR A 271 20.88 -0.93 -4.01
C TYR A 271 19.89 -1.24 -5.13
N TYR A 272 20.38 -1.44 -6.36
CA TYR A 272 19.51 -1.79 -7.49
C TYR A 272 18.76 -3.10 -7.28
N ILE A 273 19.44 -4.14 -6.78
CA ILE A 273 18.81 -5.44 -6.51
C ILE A 273 17.64 -5.30 -5.53
N ILE A 274 17.84 -4.58 -4.41
CA ILE A 274 16.80 -4.41 -3.39
C ILE A 274 15.57 -3.69 -3.97
N ILE A 275 15.78 -2.66 -4.79
CA ILE A 275 14.69 -1.92 -5.43
C ILE A 275 13.97 -2.81 -6.44
N ILE A 276 14.70 -3.52 -7.30
CA ILE A 276 14.12 -4.43 -8.29
C ILE A 276 13.26 -5.49 -7.60
N GLU A 277 13.77 -6.17 -6.56
CA GLU A 277 13.03 -7.22 -5.86
C GLU A 277 11.75 -6.69 -5.18
N ASN A 278 11.85 -5.57 -4.45
CA ASN A 278 10.70 -5.02 -3.72
C ASN A 278 9.64 -4.45 -4.67
N MET A 279 10.05 -3.71 -5.70
CA MET A 279 9.11 -3.13 -6.66
C MET A 279 8.44 -4.21 -7.52
N PHE A 280 9.18 -5.24 -7.94
CA PHE A 280 8.61 -6.36 -8.67
C PHE A 280 7.57 -7.11 -7.84
N GLN A 281 7.90 -7.47 -6.60
CA GLN A 281 6.93 -8.10 -5.70
C GLN A 281 5.68 -7.22 -5.55
N TYR A 282 5.87 -5.92 -5.30
CA TYR A 282 4.76 -5.00 -5.07
C TYR A 282 3.81 -4.97 -6.27
N VAL A 283 4.36 -4.82 -7.47
CA VAL A 283 3.59 -4.81 -8.73
C VAL A 283 2.84 -6.13 -8.95
N GLU A 284 3.49 -7.28 -8.72
CA GLU A 284 2.84 -8.58 -8.91
C GLU A 284 1.73 -8.83 -7.88
N GLU A 285 1.91 -8.42 -6.62
CA GLU A 285 0.85 -8.49 -5.60
C GLU A 285 -0.34 -7.57 -5.95
N LEU A 286 -0.09 -6.36 -6.48
CA LEU A 286 -1.15 -5.45 -6.92
C LEU A 286 -1.93 -6.03 -8.11
N LYS A 287 -1.24 -6.55 -9.13
CA LYS A 287 -1.88 -7.18 -10.30
C LYS A 287 -2.73 -8.37 -9.91
N LYS A 288 -2.20 -9.26 -9.05
CA LYS A 288 -2.91 -10.45 -8.57
C LYS A 288 -4.23 -10.10 -7.88
N LYS A 289 -4.26 -8.98 -7.16
CA LYS A 289 -5.44 -8.53 -6.39
C LYS A 289 -6.37 -7.59 -7.15
N ASN A 290 -5.98 -7.15 -8.35
CA ASN A 290 -6.73 -6.23 -9.22
C ASN A 290 -7.24 -4.98 -8.50
N ILE A 291 -6.34 -4.27 -7.81
CA ILE A 291 -6.68 -3.12 -6.96
C ILE A 291 -6.57 -1.83 -7.79
N SER A 292 -7.66 -1.41 -8.45
CA SER A 292 -7.67 -0.25 -9.35
C SER A 292 -7.34 1.08 -8.66
N ILE A 293 -7.69 1.21 -7.38
CA ILE A 293 -7.42 2.41 -6.57
C ILE A 293 -5.91 2.72 -6.44
N LEU A 294 -5.04 1.71 -6.52
CA LEU A 294 -3.59 1.88 -6.39
C LEU A 294 -2.88 2.09 -7.73
N LYS A 295 -3.60 2.34 -8.83
CA LYS A 295 -3.02 2.38 -10.18
C LYS A 295 -1.87 3.39 -10.33
N ILE A 296 -2.03 4.59 -9.76
CA ILE A 296 -0.99 5.65 -9.81
C ILE A 296 0.31 5.17 -9.14
N PHE A 297 0.18 4.41 -8.06
CA PHE A 297 1.32 3.88 -7.31
C PHE A 297 1.90 2.61 -7.93
N GLU A 298 1.07 1.79 -8.58
CA GLU A 298 1.52 0.71 -9.46
C GLU A 298 2.41 1.29 -10.57
N ASP A 299 1.96 2.34 -11.25
CA ASP A 299 2.72 2.99 -12.33
C ASP A 299 4.03 3.61 -11.81
N LYS A 300 4.01 4.17 -10.59
CA LYS A 300 5.22 4.66 -9.90
C LYS A 300 6.19 3.52 -9.60
N ALA A 301 5.70 2.39 -9.09
CA ALA A 301 6.52 1.20 -8.80
C ALA A 301 7.11 0.60 -10.08
N ILE A 302 6.32 0.52 -11.16
CA ILE A 302 6.78 0.07 -12.49
C ILE A 302 7.89 0.99 -13.01
N ARG A 303 7.78 2.30 -12.83
CA ARG A 303 8.79 3.26 -13.26
C ARG A 303 10.10 3.07 -12.49
N GLU A 304 10.03 3.02 -11.16
CA GLU A 304 11.20 2.79 -10.30
C GLU A 304 11.85 1.43 -10.63
N TYR A 305 11.05 0.38 -10.82
CA TYR A 305 11.52 -0.93 -11.27
C TYR A 305 12.29 -0.85 -12.60
N LYS A 306 11.69 -0.22 -13.63
CA LYS A 306 12.31 -0.13 -14.97
C LYS A 306 13.61 0.67 -14.95
N GLU A 307 13.62 1.79 -14.23
CA GLU A 307 14.80 2.64 -14.09
C GLU A 307 15.96 1.89 -13.43
N HIS A 308 15.70 1.25 -12.29
CA HIS A 308 16.75 0.55 -11.54
C HIS A 308 17.17 -0.75 -12.20
N LEU A 309 16.26 -1.42 -12.92
CA LEU A 309 16.60 -2.56 -13.78
C LEU A 309 17.55 -2.15 -14.89
N LYS A 310 17.31 -1.02 -15.56
CA LYS A 310 18.20 -0.51 -16.60
C LYS A 310 19.60 -0.26 -16.03
N LEU A 311 19.71 0.47 -14.92
CA LEU A 311 20.99 0.77 -14.25
C LEU A 311 21.72 -0.51 -13.80
N TYR A 312 20.99 -1.50 -13.28
CA TYR A 312 21.54 -2.79 -12.92
C TYR A 312 22.15 -3.52 -14.12
N ILE A 313 21.44 -3.54 -15.24
CA ILE A 313 21.86 -4.23 -16.47
C ILE A 313 23.11 -3.57 -17.06
N GLU A 314 23.10 -2.23 -17.18
CA GLU A 314 24.25 -1.47 -17.68
C GLU A 314 25.51 -1.76 -16.84
N ASN A 315 25.39 -1.81 -15.51
CA ASN A 315 26.53 -2.13 -14.65
C ASN A 315 26.97 -3.59 -14.70
N ILE A 316 26.05 -4.55 -14.85
CA ILE A 316 26.42 -5.97 -14.85
C ILE A 316 27.06 -6.40 -16.18
N ILE A 317 26.67 -5.79 -17.30
CA ILE A 317 27.16 -6.09 -18.66
C ILE A 317 28.54 -5.47 -18.92
N LYS A 318 28.91 -4.37 -18.25
CA LYS A 318 30.27 -3.81 -18.32
C LYS A 318 31.36 -4.82 -17.99
N ARG A 319 31.09 -5.84 -17.17
CA ARG A 319 32.11 -6.83 -16.81
C ARG A 319 32.46 -7.79 -17.96
N PRO A 320 31.50 -8.44 -18.63
CA PRO A 320 31.80 -9.30 -19.77
C PRO A 320 31.97 -8.56 -21.10
N LEU A 321 31.37 -7.38 -21.30
CA LEU A 321 31.40 -6.63 -22.57
C LEU A 321 32.00 -5.22 -22.45
N GLY A 322 32.62 -4.85 -21.33
CA GLY A 322 32.99 -3.45 -21.04
C GLY A 322 33.78 -2.76 -22.14
N ARG A 323 34.80 -3.41 -22.69
CA ARG A 323 35.60 -2.84 -23.79
C ARG A 323 34.82 -2.72 -25.10
N ILE A 324 33.87 -3.64 -25.35
CA ILE A 324 32.99 -3.58 -26.52
C ILE A 324 32.03 -2.40 -26.37
N VAL A 325 31.40 -2.27 -25.20
CA VAL A 325 30.45 -1.18 -24.89
C VAL A 325 31.16 0.17 -24.96
N GLU A 326 32.29 0.32 -24.28
CA GLU A 326 33.08 1.57 -24.27
C GLU A 326 33.55 1.95 -25.68
N PHE A 327 34.02 0.98 -26.47
CA PHE A 327 34.36 1.22 -27.87
C PHE A 327 33.15 1.70 -28.66
N SER A 328 32.01 1.00 -28.62
CA SER A 328 30.83 1.36 -29.40
C SER A 328 30.27 2.73 -29.01
N GLU A 329 30.13 3.03 -27.71
CA GLU A 329 29.64 4.32 -27.22
C GLU A 329 30.55 5.48 -27.60
N ASN A 330 31.87 5.31 -27.46
CA ASN A 330 32.83 6.35 -27.80
C ASN A 330 32.94 6.52 -29.33
N MET A 331 32.78 5.47 -30.11
CA MET A 331 32.81 5.56 -31.58
C MET A 331 31.55 6.30 -32.09
N ASP A 332 30.37 5.98 -31.57
CA ASP A 332 29.11 6.67 -31.92
C ASP A 332 29.12 8.17 -31.54
N THR A 333 29.80 8.54 -30.46
CA THR A 333 29.96 9.96 -30.08
C THR A 333 30.96 10.68 -30.97
N LEU A 334 32.09 10.04 -31.30
CA LEU A 334 33.12 10.64 -32.16
C LEU A 334 32.66 10.78 -33.62
N LEU A 335 31.92 9.81 -34.15
CA LEU A 335 31.36 9.87 -35.51
C LEU A 335 30.42 11.07 -35.74
N LYS A 336 29.86 11.66 -34.68
CA LYS A 336 29.05 12.88 -34.78
C LYS A 336 29.88 14.13 -35.05
N THR A 337 31.20 14.09 -34.82
CA THR A 337 32.06 15.28 -34.80
C THR A 337 33.34 15.16 -35.64
N LYS A 338 33.77 13.94 -35.98
CA LYS A 338 35.04 13.67 -36.68
C LYS A 338 34.86 12.70 -37.83
N THR A 339 35.78 12.73 -38.80
CA THR A 339 35.79 11.71 -39.87
C THR A 339 36.40 10.41 -39.37
N ILE A 340 36.14 9.30 -40.09
CA ILE A 340 36.65 7.98 -39.67
C ILE A 340 38.18 7.92 -39.70
N GLU A 341 38.83 8.63 -40.62
CA GLU A 341 40.30 8.68 -40.70
C GLU A 341 40.90 9.36 -39.46
N GLU A 342 40.28 10.44 -39.00
CA GLU A 342 40.68 11.14 -37.78
C GLU A 342 40.49 10.28 -36.53
N ILE A 343 39.40 9.51 -36.48
CA ILE A 343 39.10 8.58 -35.39
C ILE A 343 40.14 7.46 -35.35
N LYS A 344 40.50 6.86 -36.50
CA LYS A 344 41.50 5.77 -36.57
C LYS A 344 42.91 6.19 -36.13
N ASN A 345 43.22 7.49 -36.19
CA ASN A 345 44.49 8.03 -35.67
C ASN A 345 44.54 8.09 -34.14
N ILE A 346 43.39 7.99 -33.46
CA ILE A 346 43.32 7.87 -32.00
C ILE A 346 43.71 6.44 -31.62
N ILE A 347 44.66 6.29 -30.69
CA ILE A 347 45.25 4.99 -30.29
C ILE A 347 44.18 3.94 -29.94
N GLU A 348 43.13 4.35 -29.23
CA GLU A 348 42.01 3.49 -28.79
C GLU A 348 41.19 2.92 -29.94
N PHE A 349 41.07 3.65 -31.06
CA PHE A 349 40.32 3.27 -32.25
C PHE A 349 41.21 2.82 -33.42
N SER A 350 42.52 2.70 -33.19
CA SER A 350 43.42 2.18 -34.21
C SER A 350 43.05 0.74 -34.60
N PRO A 351 43.26 0.30 -35.85
CA PRO A 351 42.99 -1.07 -36.28
C PRO A 351 43.63 -2.12 -35.36
N THR A 352 44.84 -1.84 -34.85
CA THR A 352 45.55 -2.72 -33.90
C THR A 352 44.78 -2.87 -32.57
N SER A 353 44.22 -1.77 -32.04
CA SER A 353 43.40 -1.78 -30.82
C SER A 353 42.09 -2.53 -31.02
N VAL A 354 41.38 -2.29 -32.13
CA VAL A 354 40.13 -2.99 -32.47
C VAL A 354 40.36 -4.50 -32.65
N LYS A 355 41.45 -4.89 -33.33
CA LYS A 355 41.86 -6.29 -33.48
C LYS A 355 42.13 -6.94 -32.12
N ARG A 356 42.74 -6.21 -31.19
CA ARG A 356 42.96 -6.68 -29.81
C ARG A 356 41.64 -6.84 -29.04
N ILE A 357 40.70 -5.91 -29.20
CA ILE A 357 39.35 -6.02 -28.59
C ILE A 357 38.65 -7.27 -29.13
N ALA A 358 38.60 -7.45 -30.45
CA ALA A 358 38.00 -8.62 -31.09
C ALA A 358 38.65 -9.94 -30.66
N ALA A 359 39.99 -10.02 -30.60
CA ALA A 359 40.70 -11.21 -30.15
C ALA A 359 40.47 -11.54 -28.67
N SER A 360 40.27 -10.52 -27.82
CA SER A 360 39.95 -10.71 -26.39
C SER A 360 38.49 -11.08 -26.12
N HIS A 361 37.61 -10.98 -27.12
CA HIS A 361 36.19 -11.34 -27.05
C HIS A 361 35.89 -12.40 -28.12
N ASP A 362 36.66 -13.48 -28.11
CA ASP A 362 36.35 -14.64 -28.92
C ASP A 362 35.09 -15.36 -28.41
N ILE A 363 34.53 -16.26 -29.23
CA ILE A 363 33.30 -16.98 -28.88
C ILE A 363 33.41 -17.74 -27.55
N LYS A 364 34.60 -18.25 -27.22
CA LYS A 364 34.84 -19.03 -25.98
C LYS A 364 34.77 -18.14 -24.74
N GLU A 365 35.44 -16.98 -24.77
CA GLU A 365 35.41 -16.02 -23.66
C GLU A 365 34.02 -15.40 -23.50
N ILE A 366 33.30 -15.13 -24.60
CA ILE A 366 31.91 -14.66 -24.54
C ILE A 366 31.00 -15.70 -23.88
N LEU A 367 31.06 -16.98 -24.28
CA LEU A 367 30.26 -18.04 -23.67
C LEU A 367 30.57 -18.22 -22.18
N LYS A 368 31.85 -18.15 -21.80
CA LYS A 368 32.29 -18.19 -20.40
C LYS A 368 31.80 -16.98 -19.61
N GLY A 369 31.83 -15.79 -20.22
CA GLY A 369 31.27 -14.56 -19.67
C GLY A 369 29.78 -14.68 -19.37
N ILE A 370 29.00 -15.24 -20.31
CA ILE A 370 27.56 -15.52 -20.15
C ILE A 370 27.33 -16.51 -18.99
N GLU A 371 28.14 -17.56 -18.87
CA GLU A 371 28.00 -18.53 -17.77
C GLU A 371 28.24 -17.90 -16.40
N ILE A 372 29.31 -17.10 -16.27
CA ILE A 372 29.65 -16.38 -15.04
C ILE A 372 28.55 -15.36 -14.71
N LEU A 373 28.04 -14.65 -15.72
CA LEU A 373 26.99 -13.66 -15.57
C LEU A 373 25.70 -14.30 -15.05
N TYR A 374 25.29 -15.44 -15.60
CA TYR A 374 24.13 -16.18 -15.12
C TYR A 374 24.26 -16.58 -13.64
N LYS A 375 25.39 -17.22 -13.26
CA LYS A 375 25.64 -17.60 -11.86
C LYS A 375 25.63 -16.39 -10.92
N ARG A 376 26.06 -15.23 -11.42
CA ARG A 376 26.05 -13.96 -10.67
C ARG A 376 24.62 -13.46 -10.46
N ILE A 377 23.76 -13.50 -11.47
CA ILE A 377 22.35 -13.10 -11.38
C ILE A 377 21.58 -14.03 -10.45
N GLU A 378 21.76 -15.35 -10.59
CA GLU A 378 21.20 -16.32 -9.65
C GLU A 378 21.62 -15.97 -8.23
N LYS A 379 22.92 -15.73 -7.98
CA LYS A 379 23.39 -15.34 -6.64
C LYS A 379 22.80 -14.00 -6.16
N HIS A 380 22.53 -13.05 -7.05
CA HIS A 380 21.99 -11.75 -6.71
C HIS A 380 20.54 -11.83 -6.25
N PHE A 381 19.69 -12.53 -7.02
CA PHE A 381 18.24 -12.60 -6.80
C PHE A 381 17.75 -13.90 -6.16
N LYS A 382 18.65 -14.85 -5.84
CA LYS A 382 18.29 -16.05 -5.08
C LYS A 382 17.91 -15.65 -3.66
N ASN A 383 16.60 -15.56 -3.45
CA ASN A 383 16.00 -15.22 -2.18
C ASN A 383 14.82 -16.15 -1.94
N GLU A 384 15.01 -17.14 -1.07
CA GLU A 384 13.98 -18.16 -0.75
C GLU A 384 12.76 -17.56 -0.05
N GLU A 385 12.88 -16.35 0.53
CA GLU A 385 11.75 -15.62 1.14
C GLU A 385 10.93 -14.80 0.13
N ASN A 386 11.39 -14.70 -1.13
CA ASN A 386 10.71 -14.00 -2.21
C ASN A 386 10.02 -15.00 -3.14
N TYR A 387 8.70 -15.09 -3.09
CA TYR A 387 7.91 -16.01 -3.91
C TYR A 387 8.15 -15.85 -5.42
N TYR A 388 8.49 -14.64 -5.87
CA TYR A 388 8.72 -14.34 -7.27
C TYR A 388 10.18 -14.37 -7.70
N HIS A 389 11.11 -14.88 -6.87
CA HIS A 389 12.54 -14.85 -7.16
C HIS A 389 12.88 -15.48 -8.54
N GLY A 390 12.24 -16.59 -8.91
CA GLY A 390 12.47 -17.27 -10.19
C GLY A 390 11.99 -16.44 -11.39
N GLN A 391 10.84 -15.76 -11.24
CA GLN A 391 10.31 -14.89 -12.29
C GLN A 391 11.18 -13.66 -12.49
N VAL A 392 11.67 -13.05 -11.40
CA VAL A 392 12.62 -11.93 -11.46
C VAL A 392 13.89 -12.35 -12.20
N VAL A 393 14.48 -13.51 -11.84
CA VAL A 393 15.68 -14.03 -12.53
C VAL A 393 15.42 -14.23 -14.02
N ALA A 394 14.31 -14.85 -14.41
CA ALA A 394 13.98 -15.10 -15.81
C ALA A 394 13.80 -13.79 -16.61
N ILE A 395 13.08 -12.81 -16.04
CA ILE A 395 12.84 -11.51 -16.69
C ILE A 395 14.14 -10.72 -16.81
N VAL A 396 14.94 -10.65 -15.74
CA VAL A 396 16.25 -9.98 -15.76
C VAL A 396 17.18 -10.65 -16.78
N TRP A 397 17.20 -11.98 -16.84
CA TRP A 397 18.02 -12.73 -17.79
C TRP A 397 17.62 -12.47 -19.24
N ASN A 398 16.33 -12.47 -19.54
CA ASN A 398 15.82 -12.11 -20.87
C ASN A 398 16.19 -10.68 -21.26
N LYS A 399 16.08 -9.74 -20.32
CA LYS A 399 16.44 -8.34 -20.60
C LYS A 399 17.95 -8.16 -20.81
N ILE A 400 18.77 -8.89 -20.07
CA ILE A 400 20.21 -8.94 -20.29
C ILE A 400 20.53 -9.54 -21.67
N ASN A 401 19.80 -10.57 -22.09
CA ASN A 401 19.97 -11.17 -23.41
C ASN A 401 19.70 -10.16 -24.54
N ASP A 402 18.63 -9.37 -24.44
CA ASP A 402 18.33 -8.28 -25.39
C ASP A 402 19.49 -7.28 -25.47
N GLU A 403 20.00 -6.86 -24.31
CA GLU A 403 21.08 -5.87 -24.22
C GLU A 403 22.41 -6.44 -24.73
N TYR A 404 22.68 -7.72 -24.47
CA TYR A 404 23.84 -8.43 -24.99
C TYR A 404 23.81 -8.49 -26.52
N LYS A 405 22.65 -8.83 -27.08
CA LYS A 405 22.41 -8.85 -28.52
C LYS A 405 22.69 -7.49 -29.14
N PHE A 406 22.09 -6.44 -28.59
CA PHE A 406 22.26 -5.07 -29.07
C PHE A 406 23.73 -4.63 -29.12
N ASN A 407 24.47 -4.86 -28.04
CA ASN A 407 25.88 -4.45 -27.95
C ASN A 407 26.79 -5.23 -28.93
N ILE A 408 26.56 -6.53 -29.09
CA ILE A 408 27.33 -7.37 -30.02
C ILE A 408 27.03 -6.99 -31.47
N GLU A 409 25.75 -6.88 -31.83
CA GLU A 409 25.35 -6.50 -33.19
C GLU A 409 25.87 -5.11 -33.56
N SER A 410 25.79 -4.15 -32.63
CA SER A 410 26.33 -2.81 -32.83
C SER A 410 27.85 -2.85 -33.05
N PHE A 411 28.60 -3.58 -32.22
CA PHE A 411 30.04 -3.74 -32.40
C PHE A 411 30.39 -4.38 -33.75
N HIS A 412 29.68 -5.43 -34.15
CA HIS A 412 29.92 -6.11 -35.43
C HIS A 412 29.63 -5.18 -36.61
N GLN A 413 28.57 -4.37 -36.55
CA GLN A 413 28.25 -3.38 -37.57
C GLN A 413 29.34 -2.30 -37.68
N LEU A 414 29.83 -1.76 -36.55
CA LEU A 414 30.90 -0.75 -36.56
C LEU A 414 32.20 -1.33 -37.14
N VAL A 415 32.57 -2.56 -36.78
CA VAL A 415 33.76 -3.23 -37.34
C VAL A 415 33.58 -3.50 -38.84
N ALA A 416 32.42 -3.99 -39.26
CA ALA A 416 32.13 -4.28 -40.66
C ALA A 416 32.12 -3.03 -41.55
N ASN A 417 31.64 -1.90 -41.03
CA ASN A 417 31.54 -0.65 -41.78
C ASN A 417 32.89 0.04 -41.93
N TYR A 418 33.70 0.04 -40.87
CA TYR A 418 34.88 0.92 -40.82
C TYR A 418 36.23 0.21 -40.82
N TYR A 419 36.30 -1.07 -40.44
CA TYR A 419 37.58 -1.80 -40.26
C TYR A 419 37.75 -3.01 -41.19
N LYS A 420 36.76 -3.27 -42.06
CA LYS A 420 36.80 -4.37 -43.03
C LYS A 420 38.01 -4.29 -43.97
N VAL A 421 38.38 -3.08 -44.40
CA VAL A 421 39.53 -2.84 -45.29
C VAL A 421 40.85 -3.09 -44.57
N ASP A 422 40.88 -2.97 -43.24
CA ASP A 422 42.06 -3.22 -42.40
C ASP A 422 42.26 -4.71 -42.08
N GLY A 423 41.48 -5.60 -42.70
CA GLY A 423 41.56 -7.05 -42.52
C GLY A 423 41.05 -7.54 -41.16
N ILE A 424 40.21 -6.75 -40.49
CA ILE A 424 39.57 -7.11 -39.22
C ILE A 424 38.19 -7.70 -39.51
N HIS A 425 38.03 -8.97 -39.18
CA HIS A 425 36.78 -9.71 -39.29
C HIS A 425 36.46 -10.35 -37.94
N ILE A 426 35.17 -10.42 -37.62
CA ILE A 426 34.67 -11.14 -36.45
C ILE A 426 33.98 -12.40 -36.98
N ASP A 427 34.52 -13.56 -36.59
CA ASP A 427 34.17 -14.86 -37.18
C ASP A 427 32.98 -15.55 -36.49
N TRP A 428 32.27 -14.84 -35.62
CA TRP A 428 31.10 -15.33 -34.89
C TRP A 428 30.01 -14.26 -34.89
N SER A 429 28.78 -14.69 -34.62
CA SER A 429 27.58 -13.87 -34.60
C SER A 429 26.78 -14.10 -33.33
N TYR A 430 25.77 -13.26 -33.08
CA TYR A 430 24.88 -13.48 -31.94
C TYR A 430 24.16 -14.85 -32.02
N ASP A 431 23.86 -15.38 -33.21
CA ASP A 431 23.20 -16.68 -33.36
C ASP A 431 24.02 -17.84 -32.77
N ASP A 432 25.35 -17.73 -32.78
CA ASP A 432 26.26 -18.74 -32.23
C ASP A 432 26.23 -18.80 -30.69
N ILE A 433 25.80 -17.72 -30.04
CA ILE A 433 25.71 -17.62 -28.57
C ILE A 433 24.27 -17.65 -28.05
N LYS A 434 23.28 -17.43 -28.91
CA LYS A 434 21.85 -17.36 -28.58
C LYS A 434 21.35 -18.60 -27.81
N PHE A 435 21.84 -19.79 -28.18
CA PHE A 435 21.48 -21.04 -27.51
C PHE A 435 21.89 -21.07 -26.03
N SER A 436 23.00 -20.41 -25.68
CA SER A 436 23.49 -20.35 -24.30
C SER A 436 22.56 -19.55 -23.37
N PHE A 437 21.90 -18.52 -23.90
CA PHE A 437 20.89 -17.76 -23.18
C PHE A 437 19.59 -18.56 -23.01
N PHE A 438 19.13 -19.25 -24.06
CA PHE A 438 17.90 -20.06 -23.99
C PHE A 438 17.99 -21.24 -23.03
N ARG A 439 19.11 -21.96 -23.02
CA ARG A 439 19.31 -23.12 -22.11
C ARG A 439 19.26 -22.73 -20.63
N LYS A 440 19.54 -21.46 -20.31
CA LYS A 440 19.60 -20.90 -18.96
C LYS A 440 18.36 -20.06 -18.60
N GLY A 441 17.52 -19.71 -19.58
CA GLY A 441 16.32 -18.90 -19.41
C GLY A 441 15.02 -19.68 -19.25
N MET A 442 15.05 -21.00 -19.46
CA MET A 442 14.06 -21.96 -18.95
C MET A 442 14.43 -22.35 -17.53
#